data_AF-A0A2U4F0J4-F1
#
_entry.id   AF-A0A2U4F0J4-F1
#
_cell.length_a   1.000
_cell.length_b   1.000
_cell.length_c   1.000
_cell.angle_alpha   90.00
_cell.angle_beta   90.00
_cell.angle_gamma   90.00
#
_symmetry.space_group_name_H-M   'P 1'
#
loop_
_entity.id
_entity.type
_entity.pdbx_description
1 polymer ?
#
loop_
_entity_poly.entity_id
_entity_poly.type
_entity_poly.pdbx_seq_one_letter_code
_entity_poly.pdbx_strand_id
1 'polypeptide(L)' 'QKINDLIKDIERNGLLIGIGKPERLKGELNGLYSRRINYEHRLVYYIEDNNLFIVGCKTHYKNN' A
#
# COMPACT_ATOMS: atom_id res chain seq x y z
N GLN A 1 -5.18 8.02 -11.04
CA GLN A 1 -6.32 7.07 -11.00
C GLN A 1 -6.04 5.81 -10.20
N LYS A 2 -4.87 5.16 -10.33
CA LYS A 2 -4.55 3.90 -9.61
C LYS A 2 -4.73 3.86 -8.08
N ILE A 3 -4.45 4.94 -7.34
CA ILE A 3 -4.50 4.90 -5.87
C ILE A 3 -5.93 4.71 -5.35
N ASN A 4 -6.92 5.39 -5.92
CA ASN A 4 -8.31 5.26 -5.46
C ASN A 4 -8.85 3.83 -5.66
N ASP A 5 -8.43 3.16 -6.74
CA ASP A 5 -8.80 1.77 -6.98
C ASP A 5 -8.16 0.84 -5.96
N LEU A 6 -6.89 1.08 -5.60
CA LEU A 6 -6.22 0.34 -4.52
C LEU A 6 -6.92 0.57 -3.18
N ILE A 7 -7.32 1.80 -2.84
CA ILE A 7 -8.02 2.12 -1.59
C ILE A 7 -9.34 1.36 -1.51
N LYS A 8 -10.18 1.46 -2.55
CA LYS A 8 -11.46 0.73 -2.60
C LYS A 8 -11.27 -0.78 -2.54
N ASP A 9 -10.20 -1.30 -3.14
CA ASP A 9 -9.87 -2.71 -3.07
C ASP A 9 -9.38 -3.14 -1.68
N ILE A 10 -8.60 -2.31 -0.99
CA ILE A 10 -8.19 -2.55 0.41
C ILE A 10 -9.40 -2.56 1.34
N GLU A 11 -10.35 -1.64 1.16
CA GLU A 11 -11.59 -1.60 1.94
C GLU A 11 -12.44 -2.87 1.76
N ARG A 12 -12.43 -3.47 0.56
CA ARG A 12 -13.22 -4.66 0.24
C ARG A 12 -12.52 -5.97 0.59
N ASN A 13 -11.23 -6.07 0.29
CA ASN A 13 -10.45 -7.30 0.30
C ASN A 13 -9.39 -7.35 1.41
N GLY A 14 -9.22 -6.27 2.16
CA GLY A 14 -8.31 -6.19 3.30
C GLY A 14 -6.83 -6.09 2.91
N LEU A 15 -5.97 -6.59 3.80
CA LEU A 15 -4.53 -6.30 3.80
C LEU A 15 -3.75 -7.04 2.71
N LEU A 16 -4.06 -8.31 2.43
CA LEU A 16 -3.21 -9.22 1.65
C LEU A 16 -3.87 -9.82 0.39
N ILE A 17 -5.06 -9.37 0.03
CA ILE A 17 -5.81 -9.91 -1.12
C ILE A 17 -6.18 -8.77 -2.07
N GLY A 18 -6.10 -9.04 -3.37
CA GLY A 18 -6.61 -8.16 -4.41
C GLY A 18 -5.52 -7.52 -5.26
N ILE A 19 -5.83 -6.36 -5.84
CA ILE A 19 -5.02 -5.75 -6.90
C ILE A 19 -3.75 -5.09 -6.37
N GLY A 20 -2.76 -4.93 -7.25
CA GLY A 20 -1.49 -4.29 -6.91
C GLY A 20 -0.52 -5.19 -6.17
N LYS A 21 -0.68 -6.51 -6.19
CA LYS A 21 0.26 -7.48 -5.57
C LYS A 21 0.57 -7.10 -4.11
N PRO A 22 -0.41 -7.23 -3.21
CA PRO A 22 -0.22 -6.88 -1.81
C PRO A 22 0.88 -7.72 -1.16
N GLU A 23 1.78 -7.07 -0.44
CA GLU A 23 2.94 -7.69 0.19
C GLU A 23 3.09 -7.16 1.63
N ARG A 24 3.33 -8.06 2.59
CA ARG A 24 3.67 -7.67 3.98
C ARG A 24 5.12 -7.20 4.03
N LEU A 25 5.36 -6.04 4.62
CA LEU A 25 6.71 -5.53 4.83
C LEU A 25 7.37 -6.21 6.05
N LYS A 26 8.70 -6.23 6.06
CA LYS A 26 9.53 -6.95 7.05
C LYS A 26 10.52 -6.01 7.72
N GLY A 27 11.16 -6.47 8.80
CA GLY A 27 12.14 -5.69 9.57
C GLY A 27 11.47 -4.51 10.30
N GLU A 28 12.08 -3.34 10.23
CA GLU A 28 11.58 -2.09 10.85
C GLU A 28 10.19 -1.67 10.34
N LEU A 29 9.75 -2.18 9.19
CA LEU A 29 8.43 -1.89 8.61
C LEU A 29 7.42 -3.02 8.87
N ASN A 30 7.72 -3.94 9.80
CA ASN A 30 6.78 -4.99 10.19
C ASN A 30 5.46 -4.38 10.70
N GLY A 31 4.33 -4.97 10.32
CA GLY A 31 3.00 -4.42 10.57
C GLY A 31 2.48 -3.52 9.44
N LEU A 32 3.33 -3.09 8.51
CA LEU A 32 2.92 -2.37 7.31
C LEU A 32 2.77 -3.31 6.10
N TYR A 33 1.97 -2.85 5.14
CA TYR A 33 1.65 -3.54 3.90
C TYR A 33 1.95 -2.61 2.73
N SER A 34 2.28 -3.20 1.58
CA SER A 34 2.48 -2.44 0.35
C SER A 34 1.70 -3.00 -0.83
N ARG A 35 1.22 -2.11 -1.70
CA ARG A 35 0.66 -2.44 -3.02
C ARG A 35 1.33 -1.61 -4.11
N ARG A 36 1.51 -2.20 -5.28
CA ARG A 36 2.06 -1.59 -6.49
C ARG A 36 1.08 -0.60 -7.09
N ILE A 37 1.48 0.67 -7.10
CA ILE A 37 0.82 1.70 -7.90
C ILE A 37 1.27 1.50 -9.36
N ASN A 38 2.57 1.44 -9.60
CA ASN A 38 3.16 1.09 -10.90
C ASN A 38 4.43 0.26 -10.65
N TYR A 39 5.32 0.15 -11.64
CA TYR A 39 6.57 -0.60 -11.49
C TYR A 39 7.44 -0.04 -10.36
N GLU A 40 7.46 1.29 -10.18
CA GLU A 40 8.35 2.00 -9.26
C GLU A 40 7.70 2.34 -7.91
N HIS A 41 6.45 2.81 -7.93
CA HIS A 41 5.79 3.37 -6.76
C HIS A 41 4.94 2.34 -6.01
N ARG A 42 4.91 2.49 -4.69
CA ARG A 42 4.12 1.69 -3.77
C ARG A 42 3.21 2.58 -2.93
N LEU A 43 2.01 2.08 -2.67
CA LEU A 43 1.14 2.52 -1.60
C LEU A 43 1.52 1.71 -0.37
N VAL A 44 1.94 2.37 0.71
CA VAL A 44 2.28 1.75 2.00
C VAL A 44 1.19 2.11 3.00
N TYR A 45 0.63 1.11 3.67
CA TYR A 45 -0.54 1.29 4.53
C TYR A 45 -0.62 0.22 5.64
N TYR A 46 -1.48 0.46 6.62
CA TYR A 46 -1.96 -0.53 7.59
C TYR A 46 -3.43 -0.29 7.90
N ILE A 47 -4.08 -1.25 8.57
CA ILE A 47 -5.45 -1.11 9.06
C ILE A 47 -5.42 -1.28 10.58
N GLU A 48 -6.03 -0.34 11.29
CA GLU A 48 -6.23 -0.37 12.73
C GLU A 48 -7.62 0.17 13.04
N ASP A 49 -8.37 -0.50 13.93
CA ASP A 49 -9.74 -0.13 14.30
C ASP A 49 -10.67 0.14 13.11
N ASN A 50 -10.61 -0.72 12.08
CA ASN A 50 -11.33 -0.58 10.80
C ASN A 50 -11.00 0.68 9.98
N ASN A 51 -9.97 1.45 10.37
CA ASN A 51 -9.50 2.60 9.62
C ASN A 51 -8.27 2.23 8.77
N LEU A 52 -8.28 2.66 7.51
CA LEU A 52 -7.14 2.54 6.62
C LEU A 52 -6.19 3.72 6.81
N PHE A 53 -4.97 3.45 7.25
CA PHE A 53 -3.93 4.45 7.40
C PHE A 53 -2.92 4.35 6.26
N ILE A 54 -2.75 5.44 5.53
CA ILE A 54 -1.78 5.53 4.44
C ILE A 54 -0.51 6.19 4.97
N VAL A 55 0.58 5.43 5.00
CA VAL A 55 1.89 5.87 5.49
C VAL A 55 2.69 6.58 4.39
N GLY A 56 2.49 6.18 3.14
CA GLY A 56 3.17 6.80 2.01
C GLY A 56 2.74 6.29 0.65
N CYS A 57 2.86 7.16 -0.35
CA CYS A 57 2.51 6.88 -1.75
C CYS A 57 3.65 7.26 -2.68
N LYS A 58 4.91 6.93 -2.36
CA LYS A 58 6.09 7.26 -3.21
C LYS A 58 7.37 6.62 -2.66
N THR A 59 8.27 6.26 -3.56
CA THR A 59 9.71 6.23 -3.24
C THR A 59 10.31 7.61 -3.49
N HIS A 60 11.28 7.90 -2.64
CA HIS A 60 12.05 9.13 -2.54
C HIS A 60 13.24 9.07 -3.49
N TYR A 61 13.02 9.15 -4.80
CA TYR A 61 14.07 9.53 -5.75
C TYR A 61 13.45 10.40 -6.84
N LYS A 62 13.63 11.72 -6.70
CA LYS A 62 13.94 12.52 -7.89
C LYS A 62 15.26 11.93 -8.41
N ASN A 63 15.22 11.12 -9.45
CA ASN A 63 16.32 11.05 -10.38
C ASN A 63 15.90 12.01 -11.51
N ASN A 64 16.42 13.24 -11.42
CA ASN A 64 17.53 13.75 -12.24
C ASN A 64 17.10 13.97 -13.69
#